data_AF-A0A1C5P3K3-F1
#
_entry.id   AF-A0A1C5P3K3-F1
#
_cell.length_a   1.000
_cell.length_b   1.000
_cell.length_c   1.000
_cell.angle_alpha   90.00
_cell.angle_beta   90.00
_cell.angle_gamma   90.00
#
_symmetry.space_group_name_H-M   'P 1'
#
loop_
_entity.id
_entity.type
_entity.pdbx_description
1 polymer ?
#
loop_
_entity_poly.entity_id
_entity_poly.type
_entity_poly.pdbx_seq_one_letter_code
_entity_poly.pdbx_strand_id
1 'polypeptide(L)'
;MKTLKRTLGSILICLFMMANIAYAMPAITEERIPENIEESVLLQNNETTAIASINNSTRGIMLSAGLIEITNQKDGTLHISVDTYAHKVVDVIYQTVFLEVWDEKAESWSKVDHWDFEKSKAEDPELTSYHVGFTVTGCELNRYYRARAMHLVEWGDEAEAKVTQTNGVLLTDHEV
;
A
#
# COMPACT_ATOMS: atom_id res chain seq x y z
N MET A 1 -37.07 -41.38 -9.72
CA MET A 1 -36.76 -40.01 -10.23
C MET A 1 -36.82 -38.90 -9.18
N LYS A 2 -37.74 -38.91 -8.20
CA LYS A 2 -37.82 -37.84 -7.18
C LYS A 2 -36.59 -37.77 -6.25
N THR A 3 -36.00 -38.92 -5.91
CA THR A 3 -34.79 -39.01 -5.07
C THR A 3 -33.53 -38.60 -5.83
N LEU A 4 -33.37 -39.03 -7.09
CA LEU A 4 -32.24 -38.66 -7.95
C LEU A 4 -32.19 -37.15 -8.26
N LYS A 5 -33.36 -36.51 -8.44
CA LYS A 5 -33.47 -35.05 -8.62
C LYS A 5 -33.15 -34.29 -7.32
N ARG A 6 -33.47 -34.85 -6.14
CA ARG A 6 -33.11 -34.27 -4.84
C ARG A 6 -31.62 -34.36 -4.55
N THR A 7 -30.97 -35.47 -4.89
CA THR A 7 -29.52 -35.62 -4.71
C THR A 7 -28.72 -34.74 -5.66
N LEU A 8 -29.15 -34.58 -6.92
CA LEU A 8 -28.50 -33.66 -7.88
C LEU A 8 -28.61 -32.19 -7.43
N GLY A 9 -29.77 -31.80 -6.88
CA GLY A 9 -29.99 -30.46 -6.34
C GLY A 9 -29.09 -30.14 -5.14
N SER A 10 -28.92 -31.09 -4.22
CA SER A 10 -28.01 -30.91 -3.07
C SER A 10 -26.54 -30.79 -3.47
N ILE A 11 -26.08 -31.53 -4.48
CA ILE A 11 -24.68 -31.43 -4.96
C ILE A 11 -24.42 -30.06 -5.59
N LEU A 12 -25.38 -29.55 -6.38
CA LEU A 12 -25.26 -28.23 -6.99
C LEU A 12 -25.20 -27.10 -5.95
N ILE A 13 -25.98 -27.20 -4.87
CA ILE A 13 -25.96 -26.24 -3.76
C ILE A 13 -24.62 -26.29 -2.99
N CYS A 14 -24.06 -27.47 -2.75
CA CYS A 14 -22.76 -27.61 -2.09
C CYS A 14 -21.61 -27.04 -2.95
N LEU A 15 -21.67 -27.13 -4.28
CA LEU A 15 -20.67 -26.55 -5.17
C LEU A 15 -20.68 -25.02 -5.18
N PHE A 16 -21.84 -24.39 -4.99
CA PHE A 16 -21.93 -22.92 -4.82
C PHE A 16 -21.37 -22.43 -3.47
N MET A 17 -21.32 -23.28 -2.45
CA MET A 17 -20.78 -22.91 -1.13
C MET A 17 -19.25 -22.94 -1.06
N MET A 18 -18.57 -23.64 -1.98
CA MET A 18 -17.11 -23.76 -1.97
C MET A 18 -16.38 -22.61 -2.68
N ALA A 19 -17.10 -21.70 -3.34
CA ALA A 19 -16.50 -20.62 -4.14
C ALA A 19 -16.14 -19.34 -3.36
N ASN A 20 -16.28 -19.33 -2.03
CA ASN A 20 -15.98 -18.15 -1.21
C ASN A 20 -15.04 -18.49 -0.05
N ILE A 21 -13.88 -19.07 -0.34
CA ILE A 21 -12.72 -18.82 0.54
C ILE A 21 -12.23 -17.42 0.18
N ALA A 22 -12.98 -16.41 0.60
CA ALA A 22 -12.43 -15.08 0.75
C ALA A 22 -11.44 -15.21 1.89
N TYR A 23 -10.15 -15.21 1.58
CA TYR A 23 -9.14 -14.90 2.58
C TYR A 23 -9.61 -13.60 3.24
N ALA A 24 -9.82 -13.65 4.56
CA ALA A 24 -10.13 -12.48 5.34
C ALA A 24 -8.86 -11.64 5.40
N MET A 25 -8.56 -10.94 4.30
CA MET A 25 -7.64 -9.82 4.34
C MET A 25 -8.22 -8.88 5.42
N PRO A 26 -7.45 -8.52 6.44
CA PRO A 26 -7.98 -7.68 7.51
C PRO A 26 -8.58 -6.43 6.84
N ALA A 27 -9.86 -6.18 7.12
CA ALA A 27 -10.50 -4.93 6.71
C ALA A 27 -9.88 -3.82 7.56
N ILE A 28 -8.69 -3.36 7.15
CA ILE A 28 -8.00 -2.26 7.82
C ILE A 28 -8.67 -0.97 7.33
N THR A 29 -9.67 -0.53 8.09
CA THR A 29 -10.30 0.78 7.92
C THR A 29 -9.29 1.88 8.23
N GLU A 30 -9.35 2.99 7.49
CA GLU A 30 -8.46 4.16 7.65
C GLU A 30 -8.40 4.72 9.08
N GLU A 31 -9.38 4.39 9.94
CA GLU A 31 -9.44 4.76 11.35
C GLU A 31 -8.30 4.20 12.23
N ARG A 32 -7.47 3.27 11.73
CA ARG A 32 -6.29 2.75 12.46
C ARG A 32 -4.97 3.46 12.15
N ILE A 33 -4.99 4.51 11.32
CA ILE A 33 -3.78 5.26 10.96
C ILE A 33 -3.41 6.19 12.13
N PRO A 34 -2.16 6.13 12.65
CA PRO A 34 -1.75 6.92 13.81
C PRO A 34 -1.93 8.44 13.59
N GLU A 35 -2.44 9.12 14.61
CA GLU A 35 -2.87 10.53 14.65
C GLU A 35 -1.75 11.57 14.40
N ASN A 36 -0.48 11.14 14.30
CA ASN A 36 0.69 12.01 14.13
C ASN A 36 1.42 11.76 12.79
N ILE A 37 0.70 11.82 11.66
CA ILE A 37 1.35 11.97 10.36
C ILE A 37 1.54 13.46 10.11
N GLU A 38 2.78 13.89 9.90
CA GLU A 38 3.08 15.29 9.57
C GLU A 38 2.29 15.75 8.35
N GLU A 39 1.84 17.01 8.38
CA GLU A 39 1.10 17.60 7.28
C GLU A 39 1.96 17.64 6.01
N SER A 40 1.43 17.13 4.90
CA SER A 40 2.14 17.09 3.62
C SER A 40 2.19 18.48 3.01
N VAL A 41 3.39 18.91 2.62
CA VAL A 41 3.58 20.14 1.84
C VAL A 41 3.68 19.86 0.34
N LEU A 42 3.41 20.87 -0.48
CA LEU A 42 3.65 20.81 -1.92
C LEU A 42 5.10 21.22 -2.20
N LEU A 43 5.89 20.33 -2.79
CA LEU A 43 7.30 20.61 -3.08
C LEU A 43 7.43 21.70 -4.16
N GLN A 44 8.47 22.51 -4.04
CA GLN A 44 8.77 23.63 -4.94
C GLN A 44 10.10 23.41 -5.65
N ASN A 45 10.51 24.34 -6.52
CA ASN A 45 11.86 24.39 -7.10
C ASN A 45 12.30 23.12 -7.86
N ASN A 46 11.41 22.56 -8.68
CA ASN A 46 11.70 21.38 -9.52
C ASN A 46 12.14 20.14 -8.74
N GLU A 47 11.80 20.06 -7.44
CA GLU A 47 11.93 18.85 -6.64
C GLU A 47 11.01 17.77 -7.20
N THR A 48 11.63 16.77 -7.83
CA THR A 48 10.90 15.70 -8.52
C THR A 48 10.65 14.50 -7.63
N THR A 49 11.31 14.40 -6.48
CA THR A 49 11.25 13.23 -5.61
C THR A 49 10.87 13.64 -4.21
N ALA A 50 9.92 12.93 -3.61
CA ALA A 50 9.56 13.04 -2.21
C ALA A 50 9.70 11.67 -1.55
N ILE A 51 10.36 11.64 -0.39
CA ILE A 51 10.62 10.43 0.38
C ILE A 51 10.03 10.62 1.77
N ALA A 52 9.39 9.58 2.30
CA ALA A 52 8.97 9.53 3.69
C ALA A 52 9.37 8.20 4.32
N SER A 53 9.96 8.27 5.50
CA SER A 53 10.41 7.11 6.27
C SER A 53 9.88 7.15 7.68
N ILE A 54 9.55 5.99 8.26
CA ILE A 54 9.20 5.88 9.68
C ILE A 54 10.22 5.02 10.43
N ASN A 55 10.98 5.68 11.30
CA ASN A 55 12.08 5.11 12.07
C ASN A 55 11.88 5.42 13.57
N ASN A 56 10.67 5.18 14.10
CA ASN A 56 10.29 5.64 15.46
C ASN A 56 11.30 5.30 16.56
N SER A 57 11.40 6.19 17.55
CA SER A 57 12.20 6.05 18.77
C SER A 57 11.75 4.89 19.67
N THR A 58 10.44 4.58 19.67
CA THR A 58 9.90 3.33 20.23
C THR A 58 9.95 2.25 19.16
N ARG A 59 10.88 1.30 19.31
CA ARG A 59 11.06 0.17 18.38
C ARG A 59 9.82 -0.72 18.39
N GLY A 60 9.35 -1.11 17.20
CA GLY A 60 8.39 -2.20 17.05
C GLY A 60 9.02 -3.52 17.52
N ILE A 61 8.19 -4.51 17.84
CA ILE A 61 8.64 -5.86 18.20
C ILE A 61 9.26 -6.52 16.97
N MET A 62 8.61 -6.40 15.81
CA MET A 62 9.09 -6.95 14.53
C MET A 62 9.25 -5.88 13.47
N LEU A 63 8.34 -4.93 13.33
CA LEU A 63 8.41 -3.91 12.28
C LEU A 63 9.48 -2.86 12.61
N SER A 64 10.55 -2.88 11.82
CA SER A 64 11.71 -1.98 11.97
C SER A 64 11.42 -0.61 11.37
N ALA A 65 11.23 -0.55 10.05
CA ALA A 65 11.07 0.68 9.30
C ALA A 65 10.14 0.48 8.11
N GLY A 66 9.52 1.57 7.68
CA GLY A 66 8.80 1.66 6.41
C GLY A 66 9.31 2.88 5.64
N LEU A 67 9.40 2.76 4.32
CA LEU A 67 9.79 3.83 3.40
C LEU A 67 8.81 3.87 2.23
N ILE A 68 8.45 5.08 1.80
CA ILE A 68 7.74 5.33 0.56
C ILE A 68 8.44 6.48 -0.17
N GLU A 69 8.62 6.33 -1.47
CA GLU A 69 9.16 7.33 -2.37
C GLU A 69 8.20 7.52 -3.54
N ILE A 70 8.00 8.77 -3.95
CA ILE A 70 7.33 9.13 -5.20
C ILE A 70 8.24 10.03 -6.00
N THR A 71 8.40 9.72 -7.28
CA THR A 71 9.26 10.46 -8.22
C THR A 71 8.50 10.83 -9.49
N ASN A 72 8.43 12.12 -9.81
CA ASN A 72 8.11 12.60 -11.15
C ASN A 72 9.27 12.26 -12.10
N GLN A 73 9.03 11.36 -13.04
CA GLN A 73 10.02 10.91 -14.03
C GLN A 73 10.25 11.92 -15.16
N LYS A 74 9.52 13.05 -15.16
CA LYS A 74 9.58 14.14 -16.15
C LYS A 74 9.21 13.69 -17.57
N ASP A 75 8.46 12.61 -17.69
CA ASP A 75 7.95 12.05 -18.95
C ASP A 75 6.43 11.82 -18.92
N GLY A 76 5.76 12.42 -17.93
CA GLY A 76 4.32 12.27 -17.71
C GLY A 76 3.97 11.07 -16.84
N THR A 77 4.96 10.40 -16.26
CA THR A 77 4.77 9.27 -15.34
C THR A 77 5.31 9.55 -13.94
N LEU A 78 4.73 8.84 -12.96
CA LEU A 78 5.22 8.79 -11.60
C LEU A 78 5.85 7.42 -11.37
N HIS A 79 7.02 7.37 -10.72
CA HIS A 79 7.53 6.14 -10.14
C HIS A 79 7.26 6.14 -8.64
N ILE A 80 6.81 5.01 -8.11
CA ILE A 80 6.59 4.82 -6.67
C ILE A 80 7.39 3.62 -6.21
N SER A 81 8.12 3.78 -5.11
CA SER A 81 8.89 2.73 -4.45
C SER A 81 8.50 2.62 -2.99
N VAL A 82 8.20 1.41 -2.53
CA VAL A 82 7.84 1.11 -1.14
C VAL A 82 8.76 0.03 -0.58
N ASP A 83 9.25 0.28 0.64
CA ASP A 83 10.07 -0.68 1.38
C ASP A 83 9.49 -0.90 2.78
N THR A 84 9.46 -2.15 3.21
CA THR A 84 9.15 -2.54 4.59
C THR A 84 10.27 -3.40 5.13
N TYR A 85 10.75 -3.08 6.33
CA TYR A 85 11.83 -3.78 7.00
C TYR A 85 11.36 -4.33 8.35
N ALA A 86 11.77 -5.56 8.67
CA ALA A 86 11.56 -6.21 9.95
C ALA A 86 12.88 -6.45 10.67
N HIS A 87 12.85 -6.45 12.01
CA HIS A 87 14.00 -6.75 12.87
C HIS A 87 14.39 -8.24 12.88
N LYS A 88 13.45 -9.11 12.55
CA LYS A 88 13.58 -10.58 12.52
C LYS A 88 12.75 -11.14 11.36
N VAL A 89 12.94 -12.41 11.05
CA VAL A 89 12.13 -13.12 10.07
C VAL A 89 10.67 -13.12 10.50
N VAL A 90 9.79 -12.67 9.61
CA VAL A 90 8.33 -12.65 9.79
C VAL A 90 7.67 -13.66 8.85
N ASP A 91 6.38 -13.94 9.05
CA ASP A 91 5.66 -14.90 8.21
C ASP A 91 5.12 -14.24 6.93
N VAL A 92 4.65 -13.00 7.02
CA VAL A 92 4.18 -12.21 5.86
C VAL A 92 4.52 -10.74 6.03
N ILE A 93 4.85 -10.07 4.92
CA ILE A 93 4.90 -8.61 4.81
C ILE A 93 3.84 -8.17 3.82
N TYR A 94 2.93 -7.29 4.25
CA TYR A 94 1.95 -6.63 3.39
C TYR A 94 2.30 -5.14 3.22
N GLN A 95 2.07 -4.64 2.01
CA GLN A 95 2.21 -3.24 1.65
C GLN A 95 0.97 -2.79 0.90
N THR A 96 0.30 -1.75 1.38
CA THR A 96 -0.76 -1.06 0.61
C THR A 96 -0.27 0.34 0.30
N VAL A 97 -0.15 0.65 -0.98
CA VAL A 97 0.26 1.97 -1.48
C VAL A 97 -0.97 2.72 -1.98
N PHE A 98 -1.16 3.96 -1.56
CA PHE A 98 -2.20 4.87 -2.01
C PHE A 98 -1.58 6.02 -2.79
N LEU A 99 -2.16 6.35 -3.95
CA LEU A 99 -1.85 7.57 -4.69
C LEU A 99 -2.95 8.60 -4.46
N GLU A 100 -2.56 9.82 -4.17
CA GLU A 100 -3.47 10.93 -3.91
C GLU A 100 -3.07 12.16 -4.71
N VAL A 101 -4.07 12.94 -5.12
CA VAL A 101 -3.90 14.19 -5.86
C VAL A 101 -4.37 15.36 -5.02
N TRP A 102 -3.67 16.49 -5.09
CA TRP A 102 -4.09 17.73 -4.44
C TRP A 102 -5.30 18.33 -5.17
N ASP A 103 -6.40 18.55 -4.46
CA ASP A 103 -7.55 19.34 -4.91
C ASP A 103 -7.38 20.78 -4.43
N GLU A 104 -7.09 21.69 -5.35
CA GLU A 104 -6.89 23.12 -5.05
C GLU A 104 -8.15 23.80 -4.52
N LYS A 105 -9.35 23.33 -4.89
CA LYS A 105 -10.61 23.94 -4.45
C LYS A 105 -10.96 23.52 -3.03
N ALA A 106 -10.70 22.25 -2.71
CA ALA A 106 -10.98 21.68 -1.41
C ALA A 106 -9.81 21.83 -0.43
N GLU A 107 -8.66 22.34 -0.89
CA GLU A 107 -7.39 22.44 -0.15
C GLU A 107 -7.07 21.12 0.60
N SER A 108 -7.26 20.00 -0.09
CA SER A 108 -7.13 18.67 0.50
C SER A 108 -6.70 17.61 -0.52
N TRP A 109 -6.22 16.50 0.01
CA TRP A 109 -5.79 15.35 -0.78
C TRP A 109 -6.96 14.42 -1.08
N SER A 110 -7.13 14.07 -2.35
CA SER A 110 -8.16 13.13 -2.82
C SER A 110 -7.52 11.85 -3.32
N LYS A 111 -8.07 10.69 -2.92
CA LYS A 111 -7.62 9.37 -3.37
C LYS A 111 -7.81 9.22 -4.88
N VAL A 112 -6.75 8.78 -5.55
CA VAL A 112 -6.73 8.46 -6.98
C VAL A 112 -6.81 6.96 -7.17
N ASP A 113 -5.90 6.21 -6.54
CA ASP A 113 -5.81 4.76 -6.67
C ASP A 113 -5.10 4.11 -5.48
N HIS A 114 -5.02 2.78 -5.47
CA HIS A 114 -4.24 1.99 -4.52
C HIS A 114 -3.78 0.66 -5.12
N TRP A 115 -2.69 0.13 -4.54
CA TRP A 115 -2.12 -1.17 -4.91
C TRP A 115 -1.73 -1.92 -3.65
N ASP A 116 -2.07 -3.21 -3.61
CA ASP A 116 -1.74 -4.12 -2.53
C ASP A 116 -0.65 -5.10 -2.99
N PHE A 117 0.35 -5.27 -2.13
CA PHE A 117 1.46 -6.20 -2.34
C PHE A 117 1.66 -7.04 -1.09
N GLU A 118 2.05 -8.29 -1.32
CA GLU A 118 2.32 -9.28 -0.28
C GLU A 118 3.61 -10.01 -0.63
N LYS A 119 4.38 -10.39 0.39
CA LYS A 119 5.43 -11.39 0.29
C LYS A 119 5.37 -12.31 1.50
N SER A 120 5.30 -13.61 1.27
CA SER A 120 5.24 -14.61 2.34
C SER A 120 6.59 -15.28 2.58
N LYS A 121 6.77 -15.82 3.78
CA LYS A 121 7.94 -16.61 4.16
C LYS A 121 8.09 -17.91 3.37
N ALA A 122 7.00 -18.41 2.79
CA ALA A 122 7.03 -19.55 1.89
C ALA A 122 7.80 -19.21 0.59
N GLU A 123 7.73 -17.95 0.15
CA GLU A 123 8.47 -17.44 -1.00
C GLU A 123 9.88 -16.99 -0.63
N ASP A 124 10.07 -16.51 0.61
CA ASP A 124 11.35 -16.07 1.15
C ASP A 124 11.55 -16.55 2.60
N PRO A 125 12.24 -17.68 2.82
CA PRO A 125 12.44 -18.23 4.16
C PRO A 125 13.16 -17.29 5.14
N GLU A 126 13.87 -16.26 4.65
CA GLU A 126 14.57 -15.25 5.43
C GLU A 126 13.87 -13.88 5.38
N LEU A 127 12.55 -13.88 5.14
CA LEU A 127 11.71 -12.68 4.97
C LEU A 127 11.88 -11.68 6.12
N THR A 128 12.75 -10.71 5.87
CA THR A 128 13.08 -9.60 6.78
C THR A 128 12.89 -8.25 6.10
N SER A 129 12.65 -8.25 4.80
CA SER A 129 12.34 -7.04 4.04
C SER A 129 11.54 -7.36 2.79
N TYR A 130 10.79 -6.37 2.31
CA TYR A 130 10.10 -6.44 1.04
C TYR A 130 10.13 -5.06 0.37
N HIS A 131 10.54 -5.05 -0.89
CA HIS A 131 10.63 -3.88 -1.75
C HIS A 131 9.74 -4.07 -2.98
N VAL A 132 8.98 -3.03 -3.32
CA VAL A 132 8.20 -2.97 -4.55
C VAL A 132 8.36 -1.60 -5.19
N GLY A 133 8.74 -1.59 -6.47
CA GLY A 133 8.80 -0.39 -7.30
C GLY A 133 7.92 -0.54 -8.54
N PHE A 134 7.13 0.48 -8.87
CA PHE A 134 6.23 0.46 -10.02
C PHE A 134 6.00 1.86 -10.61
N THR A 135 5.61 1.90 -11.88
CA THR A 135 5.31 3.14 -12.60
C THR A 135 3.81 3.33 -12.73
N VAL A 136 3.34 4.52 -12.39
CA VAL A 136 1.96 4.96 -12.58
C VAL A 136 1.89 5.85 -13.81
N THR A 137 0.92 5.57 -14.67
CA THR A 137 0.68 6.28 -15.92
C THR A 137 -0.77 6.78 -15.98
N GLY A 138 -1.06 7.73 -16.87
CA GLY A 138 -2.42 8.25 -17.06
C GLY A 138 -2.87 9.27 -16.02
N CYS A 139 -1.97 9.74 -15.16
CA CYS A 139 -2.22 10.86 -14.26
C CYS A 139 -2.36 12.17 -15.04
N GLU A 140 -3.18 13.09 -14.51
CA GLU A 140 -3.33 14.43 -15.08
C GLU A 140 -2.05 15.25 -14.83
N LEU A 141 -1.50 15.83 -15.90
CA LEU A 141 -0.30 16.66 -15.82
C LEU A 141 -0.57 17.98 -15.08
N ASN A 142 0.50 18.59 -14.57
CA ASN A 142 0.45 19.86 -13.83
C ASN A 142 -0.41 19.79 -12.56
N ARG A 143 -0.50 18.61 -11.96
CA ARG A 143 -1.14 18.36 -10.67
C ARG A 143 -0.12 17.85 -9.68
N TYR A 144 -0.34 18.15 -8.40
CA TYR A 144 0.47 17.63 -7.32
C TYR A 144 -0.03 16.27 -6.86
N TYR A 145 0.89 15.32 -6.73
CA TYR A 145 0.62 13.96 -6.27
C TYR A 145 1.47 13.62 -5.06
N ARG A 146 0.90 12.87 -4.12
CA ARG A 146 1.66 12.24 -3.02
C ARG A 146 1.36 10.76 -2.94
N ALA A 147 2.29 10.01 -2.35
CA ALA A 147 2.09 8.60 -2.03
C ALA A 147 1.96 8.41 -0.52
N ARG A 148 1.07 7.51 -0.11
CA ARG A 148 1.01 6.98 1.25
C ARG A 148 1.20 5.48 1.21
N ALA A 149 1.86 4.90 2.20
CA ALA A 149 1.96 3.45 2.31
C ALA A 149 1.63 2.97 3.71
N MET A 150 0.86 1.88 3.78
CA MET A 150 0.73 1.07 4.97
C MET A 150 1.72 -0.09 4.88
N HIS A 151 2.53 -0.24 5.91
CA HIS A 151 3.51 -1.31 6.08
C HIS A 151 3.00 -2.22 7.19
N LEU A 152 2.74 -3.49 6.89
CA LEU A 152 2.26 -4.45 7.89
C LEU A 152 3.14 -5.69 7.86
N VAL A 153 3.49 -6.21 9.03
CA VAL A 153 4.22 -7.47 9.20
C VAL A 153 3.46 -8.39 10.15
N GLU A 154 3.36 -9.68 9.82
CA GLU A 154 2.67 -10.70 10.62
C GLU A 154 3.63 -11.81 11.05
N TRP A 155 3.48 -12.31 12.28
CA TRP A 155 4.22 -13.47 12.79
C TRP A 155 3.36 -14.27 13.77
N GLY A 156 3.11 -15.54 13.47
CA GLY A 156 2.12 -16.33 14.20
C GLY A 156 0.74 -15.65 14.18
N ASP A 157 0.18 -15.36 15.36
CA ASP A 157 -1.11 -14.68 15.51
C ASP A 157 -0.97 -13.17 15.78
N GLU A 158 0.24 -12.61 15.69
CA GLU A 158 0.57 -11.22 16.00
C GLU A 158 0.85 -10.40 14.72
N ALA A 159 0.58 -9.10 14.77
CA ALA A 159 0.86 -8.19 13.67
C ALA A 159 1.26 -6.79 14.15
N GLU A 160 2.09 -6.13 13.35
CA GLU A 160 2.46 -4.72 13.54
C GLU A 160 2.28 -3.95 12.24
N ALA A 161 1.74 -2.74 12.34
CA ALA A 161 1.56 -1.85 11.20
C ALA A 161 2.11 -0.45 11.46
N LYS A 162 2.61 0.18 10.40
CA LYS A 162 3.00 1.60 10.36
C LYS A 162 2.57 2.23 9.05
N VAL A 163 2.48 3.55 9.03
CA VAL A 163 2.12 4.31 7.83
C VAL A 163 3.21 5.34 7.52
N THR A 164 3.46 5.56 6.24
CA THR A 164 4.31 6.62 5.72
C THR A 164 3.53 7.46 4.70
N GLN A 165 3.91 8.73 4.56
CA GLN A 165 3.27 9.69 3.66
C GLN A 165 4.31 10.66 3.11
N THR A 166 4.43 10.74 1.79
CA THR A 166 5.32 11.72 1.14
C THR A 166 4.71 13.12 1.14
N ASN A 167 5.57 14.11 0.89
CA ASN A 167 5.14 15.38 0.36
C ASN A 167 4.63 15.26 -1.08
N GLY A 168 3.96 16.29 -1.56
CA GLY A 168 3.43 16.37 -2.92
C GLY A 168 4.49 16.73 -3.95
N VAL A 169 4.65 15.93 -5.00
CA VAL A 169 5.46 16.24 -6.18
C VAL A 169 4.58 16.74 -7.32
N LEU A 170 5.03 17.76 -8.06
CA LEU A 170 4.35 18.22 -9.26
C LEU A 170 4.65 17.25 -10.41
N LEU A 171 3.62 16.70 -11.05
CA LEU A 171 3.78 15.85 -12.23
C LEU A 171 3.92 16.68 -13.50
N THR A 172 4.99 16.45 -14.26
CA THR A 172 5.29 17.10 -15.54
C THR A 172 5.70 16.07 -16.60
N ASP A 173 5.60 16.47 -17.87
CA ASP A 173 5.97 15.65 -19.05
C ASP A 173 7.25 16.12 -19.74
N HIS A 174 8.00 16.99 -19.06
CA HIS A 174 9.26 17.54 -19.53
C HIS A 174 10.15 17.92 -18.35
N GLU A 175 11.44 18.11 -18.64
CA GLU A 175 12.35 18.75 -17.71
C GLU A 175 11.96 20.21 -17.48
N VAL A 176 11.72 20.55 -16.22
CA VAL A 176 11.45 21.91 -15.74
C VAL A 176 12.74 22.60 -15.33
#